data_AF-A0A6P2D156-F1
#
_entry.id   AF-A0A6P2D156-F1
#
_cell.length_a   1.000
_cell.length_b   1.000
_cell.length_c   1.000
_cell.angle_alpha   90.00
_cell.angle_beta   90.00
_cell.angle_gamma   90.00
#
_symmetry.space_group_name_H-M   'P 1'
#
loop_
_entity.id
_entity.type
_entity.pdbx_description
1 polymer ?
#
loop_
_entity_poly.entity_id
_entity_poly.type
_entity_poly.pdbx_seq_one_letter_code
_entity_poly.pdbx_strand_id
1 'polypeptide(L)'
;MADAVALRQALAAFLGDTQYRKFVARGMYRGRMAYWQEQEWTRFTTAHPEFAVDLNELAAALLVCHLHGDELKPDTAEVFHGCMDLARWYVEARSRLFPYAAQDVISTEGRPFEGDRIGVLFCPACRVARAGWRRR
;
A
#
# COMPACT_ATOMS: atom_id res chain seq x y z
N MET A 1 13.85 -14.80 12.10
CA MET A 1 12.94 -13.76 11.59
C MET A 1 13.64 -12.42 11.67
N ALA A 2 13.92 -11.79 10.54
CA ALA A 2 14.36 -10.41 10.54
C ALA A 2 13.21 -9.53 11.09
N ASP A 3 13.54 -8.55 11.92
CA ASP A 3 12.57 -7.54 12.36
C ASP A 3 12.09 -6.75 11.14
N ALA A 4 10.77 -6.72 10.92
CA ALA A 4 10.15 -6.03 9.80
C ALA A 4 10.47 -4.52 9.80
N VAL A 5 10.62 -3.91 10.99
CA VAL A 5 11.00 -2.50 11.11
C VAL A 5 12.44 -2.30 10.61
N ALA A 6 13.37 -3.12 11.09
CA ALA A 6 14.77 -3.09 10.67
C ALA A 6 14.92 -3.32 9.15
N LEU A 7 14.20 -4.31 8.59
CA LEU A 7 14.19 -4.57 7.15
C LEU A 7 13.72 -3.33 6.38
N ARG A 8 12.60 -2.72 6.78
CA ARG A 8 12.07 -1.52 6.11
C ARG A 8 13.06 -0.37 6.15
N GLN A 9 13.70 -0.14 7.29
CA GLN A 9 14.69 0.92 7.46
C GLN A 9 15.93 0.68 6.60
N ALA A 10 16.47 -0.53 6.60
CA ALA A 10 17.62 -0.90 5.77
C ALA A 10 17.30 -0.78 4.27
N LEU A 11 16.12 -1.26 3.85
CA LEU A 11 15.68 -1.16 2.46
C LEU A 11 15.47 0.30 2.03
N ALA A 12 14.91 1.14 2.91
CA ALA A 12 14.74 2.57 2.66
C ALA A 12 16.09 3.29 2.52
N ALA A 13 17.05 2.96 3.37
CA ALA A 13 18.40 3.51 3.30
C ALA A 13 19.14 3.08 2.01
N PHE A 14 18.96 1.82 1.58
CA PHE A 14 19.58 1.28 0.37
C PHE A 14 19.01 1.89 -0.91
N LEU A 15 17.68 1.99 -1.03
CA LEU A 15 17.00 2.47 -2.24
C LEU A 15 16.93 4.00 -2.33
N GLY A 16 16.98 4.68 -1.19
CA GLY A 16 16.59 6.09 -1.07
C GLY A 16 15.07 6.28 -1.09
N ASP A 17 14.62 7.42 -0.56
CA ASP A 17 13.21 7.70 -0.27
C ASP A 17 12.28 7.52 -1.48
N THR A 18 12.61 8.11 -2.64
CA THR A 18 11.74 8.05 -3.82
C THR A 18 11.55 6.61 -4.33
N GLN A 19 12.64 5.86 -4.44
CA GLN A 19 12.59 4.48 -4.95
C GLN A 19 11.97 3.54 -3.92
N TYR A 20 12.22 3.75 -2.62
CA TYR A 20 11.55 3.02 -1.54
C TYR A 20 10.04 3.21 -1.57
N ARG A 21 9.56 4.46 -1.69
CA ARG A 21 8.11 4.73 -1.78
C ARG A 21 7.49 4.04 -2.98
N LYS A 22 8.16 4.06 -4.12
CA LYS A 22 7.72 3.34 -5.33
C LYS A 22 7.69 1.83 -5.09
N PHE A 23 8.69 1.28 -4.39
CA PHE A 23 8.78 -0.13 -4.03
C PHE A 23 7.60 -0.58 -3.17
N VAL A 24 7.33 0.15 -2.09
CA VAL A 24 6.20 -0.11 -1.18
C VAL A 24 4.85 0.10 -1.88
N ALA A 25 4.68 1.22 -2.61
CA ALA A 25 3.42 1.54 -3.29
C ALA A 25 3.05 0.51 -4.35
N ARG A 26 4.04 -0.06 -5.03
CA ARG A 26 3.80 -1.15 -5.99
C ARG A 26 3.41 -2.45 -5.28
N GLY A 27 3.99 -2.72 -4.12
CA GLY A 27 3.73 -3.91 -3.32
C GLY A 27 3.97 -5.20 -4.11
N MET A 28 3.28 -6.27 -3.72
CA MET A 28 3.22 -7.52 -4.47
C MET A 28 1.86 -7.69 -5.12
N TYR A 29 1.83 -8.07 -6.40
CA TYR A 29 0.60 -8.37 -7.13
C TYR A 29 0.50 -9.87 -7.39
N ARG A 30 -0.57 -10.51 -6.88
CA ARG A 30 -0.77 -11.97 -7.01
C ARG A 30 0.46 -12.79 -6.55
N GLY A 31 1.08 -12.36 -5.46
CA GLY A 31 2.27 -13.01 -4.89
C GLY A 31 3.56 -12.82 -5.70
N ARG A 32 3.61 -11.84 -6.61
CA ARG A 32 4.79 -11.55 -7.45
C ARG A 32 5.20 -10.10 -7.36
N MET A 33 6.51 -9.88 -7.45
CA MET A 33 7.12 -8.57 -7.63
C MET A 33 7.12 -8.18 -9.12
N ALA A 34 7.18 -6.88 -9.41
CA ALA A 34 7.55 -6.45 -10.76
C ALA A 34 9.03 -6.75 -11.03
N TYR A 35 9.40 -6.93 -12.29
CA TYR A 35 10.79 -7.21 -12.69
C TYR A 35 11.82 -6.24 -12.07
N TRP A 36 11.53 -4.94 -12.07
CA TRP A 36 12.43 -3.95 -11.45
C TRP A 36 12.49 -4.08 -9.92
N GLN A 37 11.40 -4.49 -9.26
CA GLN A 37 11.42 -4.74 -7.81
C GLN A 37 12.25 -5.99 -7.50
N GLU A 38 12.17 -7.03 -8.33
CA GLU A 38 13.01 -8.22 -8.18
C GLU A 38 14.49 -7.87 -8.30
N GLN A 39 14.87 -7.06 -9.30
CA GLN A 39 16.25 -6.59 -9.44
C GLN A 39 16.74 -5.81 -8.22
N GLU A 40 15.94 -4.86 -7.72
CA GLU A 40 16.30 -4.10 -6.53
C GLU A 40 16.35 -4.98 -5.26
N TRP A 41 15.43 -5.94 -5.13
CA TRP A 41 15.42 -6.90 -4.02
C TRP A 41 16.65 -7.81 -4.04
N THR A 42 17.04 -8.32 -5.21
CA THR A 42 18.26 -9.12 -5.38
C THR A 42 19.50 -8.30 -5.04
N ARG A 43 19.59 -7.04 -5.51
CA ARG A 43 20.71 -6.15 -5.18
C ARG A 43 20.79 -5.89 -3.66
N PHE A 44 19.65 -5.62 -3.04
CA PHE A 44 19.56 -5.39 -1.59
C PHE A 44 19.99 -6.62 -0.79
N THR A 45 19.44 -7.80 -1.09
CA THR A 45 19.75 -9.04 -0.35
C THR A 45 21.15 -9.57 -0.63
N THR A 46 21.77 -9.22 -1.76
CA THR A 46 23.19 -9.48 -2.01
C THR A 46 24.08 -8.60 -1.11
N ALA A 47 23.69 -7.34 -0.88
CA ALA A 47 24.42 -6.42 0.00
C ALA A 47 24.13 -6.63 1.50
N HIS A 48 22.93 -7.11 1.82
CA HIS A 48 22.43 -7.33 3.18
C HIS A 48 21.81 -8.72 3.31
N PRO A 49 22.61 -9.80 3.32
CA PRO A 49 22.12 -11.17 3.36
C PRO A 49 21.32 -11.48 4.64
N GLU A 50 21.53 -10.74 5.73
CA GLU A 50 20.77 -10.85 6.98
C GLU A 50 19.28 -10.50 6.84
N PHE A 51 18.89 -9.75 5.81
CA PHE A 51 17.50 -9.41 5.50
C PHE A 51 16.89 -10.28 4.38
N ALA A 52 17.60 -11.31 3.92
CA ALA A 52 17.09 -12.24 2.91
C ALA A 52 15.96 -13.09 3.48
N VAL A 53 14.73 -12.63 3.26
CA VAL A 53 13.47 -13.28 3.67
C VAL A 53 12.71 -13.80 2.47
N ASP A 54 11.75 -14.69 2.70
CA ASP A 54 10.86 -15.14 1.63
C ASP A 54 9.86 -14.05 1.20
N LEU A 55 9.14 -14.29 0.09
CA LEU A 55 8.21 -13.30 -0.44
C LEU A 55 6.99 -13.06 0.46
N ASN A 56 6.55 -14.04 1.25
CA ASN A 56 5.43 -13.85 2.17
C ASN A 56 5.84 -12.97 3.36
N GLU A 57 7.03 -13.22 3.91
CA GLU A 57 7.63 -12.40 4.96
C GLU A 57 7.87 -10.96 4.47
N LEU A 58 8.42 -10.80 3.26
CA LEU A 58 8.57 -9.48 2.64
C LEU A 58 7.21 -8.80 2.42
N ALA A 59 6.21 -9.52 1.92
CA ALA A 59 4.86 -8.97 1.70
C ALA A 59 4.27 -8.45 3.01
N ALA A 60 4.38 -9.23 4.09
CA ALA A 60 3.93 -8.84 5.42
C ALA A 60 4.71 -7.63 5.94
N ALA A 61 6.03 -7.60 5.78
CA ALA A 61 6.87 -6.48 6.20
C ALA A 61 6.54 -5.17 5.45
N LEU A 62 6.03 -5.26 4.22
CA LEU A 62 5.66 -4.13 3.37
C LEU A 62 4.19 -3.69 3.52
N LEU A 63 3.42 -4.25 4.48
CA LEU A 63 2.07 -3.78 4.82
C LEU A 63 2.10 -2.44 5.58
N VAL A 64 2.69 -1.43 4.95
CA VAL A 64 2.85 -0.07 5.47
C VAL A 64 2.42 0.97 4.45
N CYS A 65 2.04 2.15 4.93
CA CYS A 65 1.75 3.28 4.07
C CYS A 65 3.04 3.86 3.49
N HIS A 66 3.19 3.85 2.16
CA HIS A 66 4.34 4.45 1.49
C HIS A 66 4.46 5.98 1.67
N LEU A 67 3.42 6.68 2.16
CA LEU A 67 3.48 8.13 2.42
C LEU A 67 3.80 8.46 3.88
N HIS A 68 3.21 7.73 4.83
CA HIS A 68 3.29 8.06 6.26
C HIS A 68 4.19 7.10 7.04
N GLY A 69 4.54 5.93 6.47
CA GLY A 69 5.31 4.89 7.15
C GLY A 69 4.52 4.04 8.15
N ASP A 70 3.27 4.42 8.46
CA ASP A 70 2.41 3.69 9.39
C ASP A 70 2.08 2.29 8.89
N GLU A 71 2.00 1.33 9.81
CA GLU A 71 1.43 0.01 9.54
C GLU A 71 -0.04 0.11 9.11
N LEU A 72 -0.39 -0.66 8.09
CA LEU A 72 -1.76 -0.73 7.62
C LEU A 72 -2.59 -1.61 8.55
N LYS A 73 -3.76 -1.10 8.93
CA LYS A 73 -4.70 -1.77 9.82
C LYS A 73 -5.88 -2.33 9.04
N PRO A 74 -6.45 -3.48 9.44
CA PRO A 74 -7.64 -4.01 8.83
C PRO A 74 -8.87 -3.16 9.18
N ASP A 75 -9.78 -3.03 8.23
CA ASP A 75 -11.13 -2.49 8.41
C ASP A 75 -12.05 -3.05 7.31
N THR A 76 -13.26 -2.53 7.19
CA THR A 76 -14.20 -2.85 6.13
C THR A 76 -14.69 -1.60 5.43
N ALA A 77 -14.87 -1.69 4.11
CA ALA A 77 -15.48 -0.65 3.29
C ALA A 77 -16.79 -1.16 2.69
N GLU A 78 -17.74 -0.25 2.47
CA GLU A 78 -19.00 -0.57 1.79
C GLU A 78 -18.76 -0.89 0.31
N VAL A 79 -19.55 -1.80 -0.24
CA VAL A 79 -19.52 -2.19 -1.64
C VAL A 79 -20.68 -1.56 -2.38
N PHE A 80 -20.37 -0.83 -3.44
CA PHE A 80 -21.35 -0.28 -4.37
C PHE A 80 -21.46 -1.18 -5.60
N HIS A 81 -22.65 -1.73 -5.82
CA HIS A 81 -22.97 -2.62 -6.94
C HIS A 81 -23.27 -1.82 -8.20
N GLY A 82 -22.23 -1.34 -8.86
CA GLY A 82 -22.35 -0.52 -10.06
C GLY A 82 -21.02 0.07 -10.50
N CYS A 83 -21.08 1.12 -11.30
CA CYS A 83 -19.92 1.91 -11.69
C CYS A 83 -19.98 3.26 -10.98
N MET A 84 -18.84 3.70 -10.43
CA MET A 84 -18.69 5.04 -9.89
C MET A 84 -17.83 5.90 -10.80
N ASP A 85 -18.31 7.09 -11.12
CA ASP A 85 -17.51 8.11 -11.78
C ASP A 85 -17.01 9.12 -10.73
N LEU A 86 -15.76 8.90 -10.29
CA LEU A 86 -15.09 9.81 -9.37
C LEU A 86 -14.44 10.93 -10.16
N ALA A 87 -14.72 12.18 -9.77
CA ALA A 87 -14.11 13.33 -10.41
C ALA A 87 -12.57 13.24 -10.37
N ARG A 88 -11.92 13.54 -11.51
CA ARG A 88 -10.48 13.37 -11.71
C ARG A 88 -9.62 14.02 -10.61
N TRP A 89 -9.96 15.25 -10.21
CA TRP A 89 -9.25 15.98 -9.16
C TRP A 89 -9.29 15.26 -7.80
N TYR A 90 -10.38 14.54 -7.50
CA TYR A 90 -10.46 13.72 -6.30
C TYR A 90 -9.54 12.51 -6.38
N VAL A 91 -9.53 11.82 -7.53
CA VAL A 91 -8.67 10.64 -7.75
C VAL A 91 -7.19 10.99 -7.63
N GLU A 92 -6.79 12.16 -8.16
CA GLU A 92 -5.43 12.69 -8.05
C GLU A 92 -5.09 13.05 -6.59
N ALA A 93 -5.97 13.76 -5.88
CA ALA A 93 -5.79 14.10 -4.47
C ALA A 93 -5.68 12.83 -3.60
N ARG A 94 -6.55 11.85 -3.81
CA ARG A 94 -6.54 10.57 -3.10
C ARG A 94 -5.21 9.86 -3.25
N SER A 95 -4.74 9.70 -4.48
CA SER A 95 -3.49 8.99 -4.78
C SER A 95 -2.27 9.69 -4.16
N ARG A 96 -2.27 11.03 -4.13
CA ARG A 96 -1.14 11.82 -3.66
C ARG A 96 -1.11 12.06 -2.15
N LEU A 97 -2.27 12.21 -1.51
CA LEU A 97 -2.36 12.71 -0.14
C LEU A 97 -2.85 11.64 0.85
N PHE A 98 -3.70 10.72 0.41
CA PHE A 98 -4.33 9.74 1.32
C PHE A 98 -4.68 8.41 0.62
N PRO A 99 -3.70 7.71 0.01
CA PRO A 99 -3.95 6.54 -0.82
C PRO A 99 -4.55 5.36 -0.04
N TYR A 100 -4.30 5.28 1.26
CA TYR A 100 -4.83 4.23 2.14
C TYR A 100 -5.82 4.79 3.16
N ALA A 101 -6.60 5.83 2.85
CA ALA A 101 -7.70 6.22 3.73
C ALA A 101 -8.77 5.11 3.81
N ALA A 102 -9.03 4.45 2.67
CA ALA A 102 -9.92 3.30 2.53
C ALA A 102 -11.30 3.51 3.19
N GLN A 103 -11.94 4.67 2.93
CA GLN A 103 -13.31 4.97 3.36
C GLN A 103 -14.14 5.58 2.22
N ASP A 104 -13.74 5.31 0.98
CA ASP A 104 -14.64 5.38 -0.18
C ASP A 104 -15.39 4.05 -0.28
N VAL A 105 -16.57 4.05 -0.91
CA VAL A 105 -17.21 2.79 -1.31
C VAL A 105 -16.37 2.11 -2.40
N ILE A 106 -16.36 0.79 -2.40
CA ILE A 106 -15.68 -0.04 -3.40
C ILE A 106 -16.69 -0.40 -4.47
N SER A 107 -16.46 0.10 -5.68
CA SER A 107 -17.28 -0.21 -6.86
C SER A 107 -16.98 -1.62 -7.35
N THR A 108 -18.02 -2.43 -7.60
CA THR A 108 -17.85 -3.73 -8.26
C THR A 108 -17.57 -3.60 -9.75
N GLU A 109 -17.80 -2.42 -10.33
CA GLU A 109 -17.72 -2.18 -11.78
C GLU A 109 -18.62 -3.13 -12.57
N GLY A 110 -19.80 -3.43 -12.00
CA GLY A 110 -20.77 -4.36 -12.58
C GLY A 110 -20.41 -5.84 -12.44
N ARG A 111 -19.29 -6.18 -11.78
CA ARG A 111 -18.95 -7.58 -11.50
C ARG A 111 -19.82 -8.13 -10.37
N PRO A 112 -20.22 -9.42 -10.42
CA PRO A 112 -20.88 -10.05 -9.29
C PRO A 112 -20.00 -10.00 -8.04
N PHE A 113 -20.60 -9.58 -6.93
CA PHE A 113 -19.97 -9.60 -5.60
C PHE A 113 -21.03 -10.03 -4.59
N GLU A 114 -20.66 -10.91 -3.67
CA GLU A 114 -21.56 -11.36 -2.61
C GLU A 114 -21.32 -10.52 -1.34
N GLY A 115 -22.36 -9.83 -0.88
CA GLY A 115 -22.32 -8.98 0.30
C GLY A 115 -22.28 -7.47 0.01
N ASP A 116 -22.26 -6.69 1.07
CA ASP A 116 -22.31 -5.23 1.09
C ASP A 116 -21.03 -4.60 1.66
N ARG A 117 -20.07 -5.41 2.11
CA ARG A 117 -18.80 -4.98 2.69
C ARG A 117 -17.64 -5.83 2.22
N ILE A 118 -16.46 -5.22 2.12
CA ILE A 118 -15.20 -5.89 1.77
C ILE A 118 -14.10 -5.50 2.76
N GLY A 119 -13.22 -6.46 3.08
CA GLY A 119 -12.04 -6.21 3.89
C GLY A 119 -11.06 -5.26 3.18
N VAL A 120 -10.61 -4.23 3.89
CA VAL A 120 -9.65 -3.25 3.39
C VAL A 120 -8.52 -3.05 4.39
N LEU A 121 -7.40 -2.54 3.89
CA LEU A 121 -6.30 -2.05 4.71
C LEU A 121 -6.28 -0.54 4.68
N PHE A 122 -6.11 0.09 5.84
CA PHE A 122 -6.07 1.54 5.96
C PHE A 122 -4.89 2.04 6.80
N CYS A 123 -4.49 3.27 6.53
CA CYS A 123 -3.51 4.03 7.31
C CYS A 123 -4.24 5.10 8.14
N PRO A 124 -4.03 5.16 9.47
CA PRO A 124 -4.64 6.18 10.32
C PRO A 124 -4.32 7.62 9.86
N ALA A 125 -3.06 7.91 9.53
CA ALA A 125 -2.68 9.22 9.02
C ALA A 125 -3.35 9.57 7.69
N CYS A 126 -3.55 8.59 6.79
CA CYS A 126 -4.33 8.83 5.56
C CYS A 126 -5.78 9.24 5.85
N ARG A 127 -6.42 8.67 6.88
CA ARG A 127 -7.79 9.08 7.25
C ARG A 127 -7.83 10.50 7.78
N VAL A 128 -6.85 10.90 8.60
CA VAL A 128 -6.69 12.28 9.06
C VAL A 128 -6.47 13.22 7.89
N ALA A 129 -5.57 12.87 6.96
CA ALA A 129 -5.29 13.65 5.76
C ALA A 129 -6.54 13.83 4.88
N ARG A 130 -7.32 12.76 4.67
CA ARG A 130 -8.60 12.83 3.93
C ARG A 130 -9.60 13.74 4.62
N ALA A 131 -9.76 13.62 5.94
CA ALA A 131 -10.67 14.45 6.73
C ALA A 131 -10.27 15.94 6.71
N GLY A 132 -8.97 16.24 6.70
CA GLY A 132 -8.46 17.60 6.55
C GLY A 132 -8.65 18.15 5.14
N TRP A 133 -8.48 17.32 4.12
CA TRP A 133 -8.68 17.71 2.72
C TRP A 133 -10.15 18.02 2.40
N ARG A 134 -11.11 17.26 2.96
CA ARG A 134 -12.56 17.49 2.77
C ARG A 134 -13.10 18.80 3.37
N ARG A 135 -12.35 19.44 4.28
CA ARG A 135 -12.76 20.69 4.94
C ARG A 135 -12.24 21.94 4.23
N ARG A 136 -11.51 21.77 3.13
CA ARG A 136 -10.97 22.86 2.30
C ARG A 136 -11.89 23.10 1.12
#